data_AF-A0A4Z0A7F4-F1
#
_entry.id   AF-A0A4Z0A7F4-F1
#
_cell.length_a   1.000
_cell.length_b   1.000
_cell.length_c   1.000
_cell.angle_alpha   90.00
_cell.angle_beta   90.00
_cell.angle_gamma   90.00
#
_symmetry.space_group_name_H-M   'P 1'
#
loop_
_entity.id
_entity.type
_entity.pdbx_description
1 polymer ?
#
loop_
_entity_poly.entity_id
_entity_poly.type
_entity_poly.pdbx_seq_one_letter_code
_entity_poly.pdbx_strand_id
1 'polypeptide(L)'
;MKTRRKSKQLARAAEQQVQEQIEHEEQASEPQTPGPSKVEFSVSLPDDIDAEYLASVLPEVSLETPGPETIIALYRIVQSQATTIDATSRSLEDARADLERKDVELDQLFQDKESTSRDVESELENVQKELKQVKQERDELASLNASLQSQVTSLTSSQSSSSTEVDVLKRRVEETEREKRDLVGVVSRLKEDSVQRDEEIQTLRASLKQARQEYQALETQLRELRSTENSTKFKLDSLSQQLQLAKDEAARATSELTVKAEEYTQYRHTKHAELAALQSTHDALVQTHASTGAKLASIDSVVRLMEVEAGLVRSECG
;
A
#
# COMPACT_ATOMS: atom_id res chain seq x y z
N MET A 1 -31.38 36.48 8.12
CA MET A 1 -32.32 37.26 7.29
C MET A 1 -33.44 37.80 8.15
N LYS A 2 -33.69 39.12 8.05
CA LYS A 2 -34.99 39.83 8.19
C LYS A 2 -35.77 39.61 9.51
N THR A 3 -35.50 40.41 10.55
CA THR A 3 -36.09 41.73 10.88
C THR A 3 -37.49 41.69 11.52
N ARG A 4 -37.46 41.93 12.83
CA ARG A 4 -38.51 42.44 13.73
C ARG A 4 -38.80 43.91 13.40
N ARG A 5 -40.06 44.30 13.14
CA ARG A 5 -40.48 45.72 13.09
C ARG A 5 -41.98 45.87 13.29
N LYS A 6 -42.34 46.87 14.09
CA LYS A 6 -43.64 47.55 14.27
C LYS A 6 -44.47 47.16 15.50
N SER A 7 -44.31 47.95 16.56
CA SER A 7 -45.43 48.45 17.39
C SER A 7 -44.90 49.44 18.44
N LYS A 8 -44.66 50.68 18.02
CA LYS A 8 -44.46 51.82 18.93
C LYS A 8 -44.97 53.07 18.23
N GLN A 9 -45.74 53.88 18.98
CA GLN A 9 -46.33 55.19 18.66
C GLN A 9 -47.86 55.18 18.55
N LEU A 10 -48.51 55.05 19.70
CA LEU A 10 -49.75 55.75 20.03
C LEU A 10 -49.45 56.64 21.25
N ALA A 11 -50.07 57.82 21.26
CA ALA A 11 -50.19 58.76 22.37
C ALA A 11 -48.96 59.63 22.74
N ARG A 12 -48.71 60.66 21.93
CA ARG A 12 -48.29 62.00 22.41
C ARG A 12 -48.92 63.07 21.51
N ALA A 13 -49.17 64.25 22.10
CA ALA A 13 -49.71 65.48 21.52
C ALA A 13 -51.22 65.71 21.75
N ALA A 14 -51.56 66.02 23.00
CA ALA A 14 -52.67 66.90 23.33
C ALA A 14 -52.06 68.12 24.03
N GLU A 15 -51.74 69.14 23.25
CA GLU A 15 -51.36 70.47 23.74
C GLU A 15 -51.51 71.45 22.58
N GLN A 16 -52.56 72.28 22.65
CA GLN A 16 -52.68 73.64 22.10
C GLN A 16 -54.06 74.15 22.55
N GLN A 17 -54.08 75.10 23.47
CA GLN A 17 -54.37 76.52 23.22
C GLN A 17 -55.75 76.89 23.77
N VAL A 18 -55.77 77.47 24.97
CA VAL A 18 -56.64 78.63 25.24
C VAL A 18 -55.79 79.63 26.00
N GLN A 19 -55.49 80.71 25.30
CA GLN A 19 -54.83 81.90 25.77
C GLN A 19 -55.81 83.05 25.52
N GLU A 20 -55.59 84.13 26.25
CA GLU A 20 -56.23 85.45 26.14
C GLU A 20 -57.58 85.60 26.88
N GLN A 21 -57.87 86.70 27.57
CA GLN A 21 -57.19 87.88 28.14
C GLN A 21 -58.35 88.86 28.47
N ILE A 22 -58.07 89.92 29.24
CA ILE A 22 -58.79 91.22 29.21
C ILE A 22 -60.16 91.23 29.94
N GLU A 23 -60.59 92.20 30.76
CA GLU A 23 -60.10 93.45 31.37
C GLU A 23 -61.28 94.04 32.19
N HIS A 24 -61.01 95.03 33.06
CA HIS A 24 -61.90 96.17 33.46
C HIS A 24 -63.20 95.85 34.24
N GLU A 25 -63.79 96.64 35.15
CA GLU A 25 -63.85 98.06 35.58
C GLU A 25 -64.61 98.02 36.95
N GLU A 26 -64.26 98.73 38.02
CA GLU A 26 -64.44 100.17 38.32
C GLU A 26 -65.90 100.69 38.41
N GLN A 27 -66.15 101.58 39.40
CA GLN A 27 -67.30 102.49 39.66
C GLN A 27 -68.43 101.95 40.57
N ALA A 28 -68.67 102.48 41.78
CA ALA A 28 -68.98 103.86 42.25
C ALA A 28 -70.44 104.29 42.01
N SER A 29 -71.23 104.49 43.09
CA SER A 29 -72.05 105.69 43.36
C SER A 29 -73.06 105.51 44.52
N GLU A 30 -73.08 106.53 45.41
CA GLU A 30 -74.09 106.95 46.41
C GLU A 30 -75.50 107.25 45.77
N PRO A 31 -76.58 107.84 46.39
CA PRO A 31 -76.71 108.58 47.68
C PRO A 31 -78.09 108.51 48.46
N GLN A 32 -78.17 109.28 49.58
CA GLN A 32 -79.34 110.00 50.17
C GLN A 32 -79.98 109.56 51.53
N THR A 33 -79.80 110.47 52.51
CA THR A 33 -80.56 110.97 53.70
C THR A 33 -82.11 111.12 53.57
N PRO A 34 -82.93 111.55 54.59
CA PRO A 34 -82.69 111.92 56.02
C PRO A 34 -83.77 111.41 57.05
N GLY A 35 -83.56 111.61 58.37
CA GLY A 35 -84.65 111.62 59.36
C GLY A 35 -84.20 111.59 60.84
N PRO A 36 -84.55 112.58 61.70
CA PRO A 36 -84.02 112.70 63.06
C PRO A 36 -84.99 112.16 64.13
N SER A 37 -84.47 111.47 65.14
CA SER A 37 -85.20 111.30 66.41
C SER A 37 -84.22 111.13 67.57
N LYS A 38 -84.22 112.13 68.47
CA LYS A 38 -83.65 112.05 69.82
C LYS A 38 -84.14 110.76 70.50
N VAL A 39 -83.22 109.87 70.89
CA VAL A 39 -83.49 108.85 71.90
C VAL A 39 -82.26 108.71 72.78
N GLU A 40 -82.54 108.59 74.07
CA GLU A 40 -81.62 108.53 75.21
C GLU A 40 -80.58 107.42 75.07
N PHE A 41 -79.35 107.72 75.48
CA PHE A 41 -78.20 106.81 75.44
C PHE A 41 -78.33 105.79 76.58
N SER A 42 -78.86 104.60 76.32
CA SER A 42 -78.66 103.42 77.15
C SER A 42 -77.99 102.33 76.32
N VAL A 43 -76.72 102.06 76.62
CA VAL A 43 -75.95 100.98 75.99
C VAL A 43 -76.13 99.75 76.88
N SER A 44 -76.99 98.82 76.47
CA SER A 44 -77.01 97.48 77.04
C SER A 44 -75.74 96.75 76.60
N LEU A 45 -74.90 96.36 77.55
CA LEU A 45 -73.73 95.53 77.30
C LEU A 45 -74.19 94.18 76.72
N PRO A 46 -73.65 93.72 75.58
CA PRO A 46 -73.89 92.37 75.05
C PRO A 46 -73.57 91.29 76.09
N ASP A 47 -74.43 90.28 76.22
CA ASP A 47 -74.31 89.19 77.23
C ASP A 47 -73.00 88.37 77.10
N ASP A 48 -72.32 88.48 75.95
CA ASP A 48 -71.05 87.81 75.67
C ASP A 48 -69.84 88.51 76.32
N ILE A 49 -70.07 89.65 77.00
CA ILE A 49 -69.04 90.43 77.65
C ILE A 49 -68.92 90.00 79.11
N ASP A 50 -67.84 89.29 79.41
CA ASP A 50 -67.53 88.83 80.76
C ASP A 50 -67.19 90.04 81.66
N ALA A 51 -68.16 90.46 82.48
CA ALA A 51 -68.07 91.67 83.30
C ALA A 51 -66.92 91.61 84.31
N GLU A 52 -66.55 90.41 84.79
CA GLU A 52 -65.40 90.20 85.67
C GLU A 52 -64.08 90.47 84.94
N TYR A 53 -63.98 90.08 83.66
CA TYR A 53 -62.80 90.38 82.85
C TYR A 53 -62.67 91.88 82.58
N LEU A 54 -63.78 92.56 82.24
CA LEU A 54 -63.79 94.02 82.10
C LEU A 54 -63.36 94.74 83.39
N ALA A 55 -63.85 94.29 84.55
CA ALA A 55 -63.44 94.84 85.84
C ALA A 55 -61.95 94.59 86.15
N SER A 56 -61.39 93.46 85.69
CA SER A 56 -59.97 93.14 85.87
C SER A 56 -59.05 93.98 84.98
N VAL A 57 -59.48 94.32 83.77
CA VAL A 57 -58.72 95.13 82.82
C VAL A 57 -58.87 96.63 83.12
N LEU A 58 -59.98 97.02 83.74
CA LEU A 58 -60.31 98.41 84.09
C LEU A 58 -60.64 98.53 85.58
N PRO A 59 -59.64 98.37 86.47
CA PRO A 59 -59.87 98.61 87.88
C PRO A 59 -60.31 100.07 88.11
N GLU A 60 -61.45 100.25 88.80
CA GLU A 60 -61.98 101.54 89.30
C GLU A 60 -62.64 102.49 88.28
N VAL A 61 -63.26 101.96 87.23
CA VAL A 61 -63.96 102.77 86.20
C VAL A 61 -65.50 102.61 86.27
N SER A 62 -66.24 103.68 86.61
CA SER A 62 -67.71 103.69 86.59
C SER A 62 -68.27 103.97 85.19
N LEU A 63 -68.79 102.93 84.53
CA LEU A 63 -69.31 102.98 83.15
C LEU A 63 -70.56 103.86 82.99
N GLU A 64 -71.27 104.18 84.07
CA GLU A 64 -72.51 104.97 84.05
C GLU A 64 -72.27 106.46 83.77
N THR A 65 -71.08 106.99 84.07
CA THR A 65 -70.66 108.38 83.77
C THR A 65 -69.15 108.45 83.53
N PRO A 66 -68.65 108.09 82.34
CA PRO A 66 -67.21 108.05 82.11
C PRO A 66 -66.64 109.48 82.14
N GLY A 67 -65.76 109.76 83.11
CA GLY A 67 -65.00 111.01 83.17
C GLY A 67 -64.02 111.12 81.98
N PRO A 68 -63.58 112.32 81.59
CA PRO A 68 -62.72 112.50 80.41
C PRO A 68 -61.41 111.69 80.50
N GLU A 69 -60.83 111.57 81.70
CA GLU A 69 -59.63 110.76 81.94
C GLU A 69 -59.87 109.26 81.76
N THR A 70 -61.03 108.78 82.18
CA THR A 70 -61.47 107.39 82.03
C THR A 70 -61.66 107.02 80.55
N ILE A 71 -62.25 107.94 79.77
CA ILE A 71 -62.40 107.79 78.32
C ILE A 71 -61.03 107.74 77.64
N ILE A 72 -60.08 108.59 78.05
CA ILE A 72 -58.71 108.60 77.53
C ILE A 72 -57.97 107.31 77.89
N ALA A 73 -58.12 106.80 79.12
CA ALA A 73 -57.52 105.54 79.57
C ALA A 73 -58.06 104.34 78.79
N LEU A 74 -59.39 104.25 78.63
CA LEU A 74 -60.05 103.27 77.76
C LEU A 74 -59.53 103.37 76.32
N TYR A 75 -59.43 104.58 75.76
CA TYR A 75 -58.91 104.79 74.41
C TYR A 75 -57.46 104.32 74.28
N ARG A 76 -56.59 104.59 75.26
CA ARG A 76 -55.20 104.09 75.27
C ARG A 76 -55.12 102.57 75.39
N ILE A 77 -55.97 101.96 76.21
CA ILE A 77 -56.03 100.50 76.36
C ILE A 77 -56.49 99.88 75.04
N VAL A 78 -57.57 100.39 74.45
CA VAL A 78 -58.06 99.96 73.14
C VAL A 78 -57.00 100.17 72.06
N GLN A 79 -56.29 101.30 72.07
CA GLN A 79 -55.20 101.56 71.13
C GLN A 79 -54.01 100.62 71.33
N SER A 80 -53.64 100.32 72.58
CA SER A 80 -52.57 99.36 72.89
C SER A 80 -52.95 97.93 72.51
N GLN A 81 -54.19 97.53 72.77
CA GLN A 81 -54.74 96.25 72.35
C GLN A 81 -54.82 96.18 70.82
N ALA A 82 -55.24 97.24 70.14
CA ALA A 82 -55.21 97.32 68.68
C ALA A 82 -53.79 97.12 68.14
N THR A 83 -52.77 97.81 68.69
CA THR A 83 -51.37 97.59 68.28
C THR A 83 -50.86 96.19 68.59
N THR A 84 -51.33 95.57 69.67
CA THR A 84 -50.96 94.19 70.05
C THR A 84 -51.66 93.17 69.15
N ILE A 85 -52.92 93.40 68.78
CA ILE A 85 -53.66 92.61 67.80
C ILE A 85 -53.01 92.74 66.43
N ASP A 86 -52.60 93.94 66.01
CA ASP A 86 -51.89 94.15 64.75
C ASP A 86 -50.52 93.44 64.75
N ALA A 87 -49.76 93.53 65.84
CA ALA A 87 -48.47 92.86 65.98
C ALA A 87 -48.60 91.33 65.99
N THR A 88 -49.60 90.80 66.70
CA THR A 88 -49.88 89.36 66.71
C THR A 88 -50.43 88.90 65.37
N SER A 89 -51.28 89.67 64.68
CA SER A 89 -51.76 89.38 63.32
C SER A 89 -50.61 89.27 62.35
N ARG A 90 -49.69 90.26 62.34
CA ARG A 90 -48.48 90.22 61.49
C ARG A 90 -47.59 89.02 61.82
N SER A 91 -47.36 88.74 63.10
CA SER A 91 -46.56 87.56 63.48
C SER A 91 -47.25 86.25 63.08
N LEU A 92 -48.57 86.18 63.10
CA LEU A 92 -49.35 85.01 62.70
C LEU A 92 -49.33 84.87 61.17
N GLU A 93 -49.43 85.97 60.43
CA GLU A 93 -49.26 86.03 58.99
C GLU A 93 -47.84 85.61 58.56
N ASP A 94 -46.80 86.10 59.24
CA ASP A 94 -45.41 85.68 59.00
C ASP A 94 -45.21 84.19 59.28
N ALA A 95 -45.74 83.69 60.40
CA ALA A 95 -45.69 82.26 60.74
C ALA A 95 -46.46 81.40 59.72
N ARG A 96 -47.60 81.88 59.20
CA ARG A 96 -48.35 81.22 58.12
C ARG A 96 -47.55 81.22 56.83
N ALA A 97 -46.95 82.35 56.45
CA ALA A 97 -46.12 82.45 55.25
C ALA A 97 -44.89 81.53 55.33
N ASP A 98 -44.25 81.43 56.49
CA ASP A 98 -43.13 80.51 56.71
C ASP A 98 -43.58 79.04 56.73
N LEU A 99 -44.78 78.74 57.23
CA LEU A 99 -45.37 77.40 57.17
C LEU A 99 -45.65 77.02 55.71
N GLU A 100 -46.29 77.89 54.93
CA GLU A 100 -46.54 77.69 53.50
C GLU A 100 -45.23 77.52 52.71
N ARG A 101 -44.19 78.32 53.00
CA ARG A 101 -42.87 78.15 52.38
C ARG A 101 -42.28 76.78 52.68
N LYS A 102 -42.33 76.34 53.94
CA LYS A 102 -41.81 75.03 54.34
C LYS A 102 -42.60 73.88 53.74
N ASP A 103 -43.92 74.01 53.60
CA ASP A 103 -44.75 73.01 52.94
C ASP A 103 -44.37 72.89 51.45
N VAL A 104 -44.19 74.01 50.75
CA VAL A 104 -43.71 74.01 49.35
C VAL A 104 -42.30 73.42 49.22
N GLU A 105 -41.37 73.75 50.13
CA GLU A 105 -40.03 73.17 50.15
C GLU A 105 -40.05 71.65 50.40
N LEU A 106 -40.89 71.19 51.33
CA LEU A 106 -41.06 69.76 51.59
C LEU A 106 -41.65 69.04 50.37
N ASP A 107 -42.69 69.60 49.75
CA ASP A 107 -43.28 69.04 48.54
C ASP A 107 -42.27 68.97 47.39
N GLN A 108 -41.47 70.02 47.20
CA GLN A 108 -40.39 70.01 46.20
C GLN A 108 -39.35 68.93 46.52
N LEU A 109 -38.90 68.83 47.77
CA LEU A 109 -37.95 67.80 48.20
C LEU A 109 -38.54 66.39 48.06
N PHE A 110 -39.84 66.21 48.30
CA PHE A 110 -40.52 64.94 48.09
C PHE A 110 -40.58 64.59 46.61
N GLN A 111 -40.92 65.53 45.74
CA GLN A 111 -40.94 65.32 44.28
C GLN A 111 -39.54 65.02 43.72
N ASP A 112 -38.51 65.73 44.18
CA ASP A 112 -37.12 65.48 43.77
C ASP A 112 -36.66 64.09 44.23
N LYS A 113 -36.99 63.69 45.47
CA LYS A 113 -36.70 62.33 45.95
C LYS A 113 -37.48 61.26 45.21
N GLU A 114 -38.75 61.51 44.89
CA GLU A 114 -39.57 60.56 44.15
C GLU A 114 -39.06 60.40 42.70
N SER A 115 -38.67 61.49 42.04
CA SER A 115 -38.09 61.46 40.70
C SER A 115 -36.76 60.69 40.67
N THR A 116 -35.85 61.00 41.60
CA THR A 116 -34.57 60.28 41.72
C THR A 116 -34.75 58.80 42.08
N SER A 117 -35.74 58.46 42.93
CA SER A 117 -36.09 57.07 43.23
C SER A 117 -36.55 56.33 41.96
N ARG A 118 -37.44 56.95 41.16
CA ARG A 118 -37.92 56.38 39.89
C ARG A 118 -36.78 56.19 38.87
N ASP A 119 -35.87 57.15 38.80
CA ASP A 119 -34.70 57.07 37.91
C ASP A 119 -33.79 55.89 38.31
N VAL A 120 -33.44 55.77 39.59
CA VAL A 120 -32.62 54.65 40.12
C VAL A 120 -33.31 53.31 39.94
N GLU A 121 -34.63 53.22 40.15
CA GLU A 121 -35.40 52.01 39.88
C GLU A 121 -35.34 51.62 38.41
N SER A 122 -35.46 52.59 37.50
CA SER A 122 -35.38 52.35 36.06
C SER A 122 -33.98 51.88 35.62
N GLU A 123 -32.92 52.46 36.20
CA GLU A 123 -31.54 52.04 35.97
C GLU A 123 -31.27 50.64 36.52
N LEU A 124 -31.76 50.34 37.72
CA LEU A 124 -31.66 49.01 38.33
C LEU A 124 -32.35 47.95 37.48
N GLU A 125 -33.54 48.24 36.96
CA GLU A 125 -34.22 47.35 36.02
C GLU A 125 -33.42 47.13 34.73
N ASN A 126 -32.81 48.18 34.18
CA ASN A 126 -32.01 48.08 32.96
C ASN A 126 -30.75 47.24 33.19
N VAL A 127 -30.01 47.50 34.27
CA VAL A 127 -28.84 46.69 34.67
C VAL A 127 -29.22 45.23 34.92
N GLN A 128 -30.38 44.97 35.54
CA GLN A 128 -30.87 43.59 35.71
C GLN A 128 -31.18 42.90 34.38
N LYS A 129 -31.76 43.62 33.41
CA LYS A 129 -32.03 43.10 32.05
C LYS A 129 -30.73 42.79 31.32
N GLU A 130 -29.75 43.69 31.35
CA GLU A 130 -28.42 43.50 30.76
C GLU A 130 -27.66 42.34 31.42
N LEU A 131 -27.66 42.24 32.75
CA LEU A 131 -27.02 41.14 33.46
C LEU A 131 -27.63 39.78 33.13
N LYS A 132 -28.95 39.71 32.93
CA LYS A 132 -29.61 38.49 32.44
C LYS A 132 -29.19 38.14 31.02
N GLN A 133 -29.10 39.14 30.13
CA GLN A 133 -28.65 38.94 28.76
C GLN A 133 -27.18 38.45 28.70
N VAL A 134 -26.27 39.11 29.41
CA VAL A 134 -24.85 38.70 29.46
C VAL A 134 -24.69 37.29 30.03
N LYS A 135 -25.50 36.91 31.03
CA LYS A 135 -25.49 35.53 31.57
C LYS A 135 -25.90 34.50 30.52
N GLN A 136 -26.94 34.80 29.73
CA GLN A 136 -27.40 33.94 28.64
C GLN A 136 -26.32 33.81 27.55
N GLU A 137 -25.77 34.93 27.08
CA GLU A 137 -24.70 34.93 26.07
C GLU A 137 -23.46 34.15 26.55
N ARG A 138 -23.09 34.29 27.83
CA ARG A 138 -21.99 33.52 28.44
C ARG A 138 -22.30 32.01 28.47
N ASP A 139 -23.53 31.60 28.81
CA ASP A 139 -23.91 30.18 28.79
C ASP A 139 -23.91 29.61 27.37
N GLU A 140 -24.39 30.37 26.40
CA GLU A 140 -24.36 30.00 24.98
C GLU A 140 -22.91 29.83 24.49
N LEU A 141 -22.03 30.80 24.77
CA LEU A 141 -20.61 30.71 24.42
C LEU A 141 -19.91 29.54 25.11
N ALA A 142 -20.22 29.26 26.38
CA ALA A 142 -19.68 28.11 27.09
C ALA A 142 -20.12 26.78 26.44
N SER A 143 -21.38 26.68 26.02
CA SER A 143 -21.90 25.51 25.31
C SER A 143 -21.25 25.31 23.94
N LEU A 144 -21.05 26.40 23.19
CA LEU A 144 -20.36 26.38 21.89
C LEU A 144 -18.89 25.99 22.05
N ASN A 145 -18.22 26.51 23.06
CA ASN A 145 -16.82 26.18 23.33
C ASN A 145 -16.66 24.70 23.71
N ALA A 146 -17.54 24.17 24.56
CA ALA A 146 -17.55 22.73 24.88
C ALA A 146 -17.79 21.85 23.63
N SER A 147 -18.71 22.26 22.75
CA SER A 147 -18.97 21.58 21.48
C SER A 147 -17.76 21.59 20.54
N LEU A 148 -17.13 22.75 20.35
CA LEU A 148 -15.92 22.88 19.54
C LEU A 148 -14.75 22.05 20.11
N GLN A 149 -14.58 22.05 21.43
CA GLN A 149 -13.54 21.25 22.08
C GLN A 149 -13.76 19.74 21.84
N SER A 150 -15.00 19.27 21.89
CA SER A 150 -15.37 17.89 21.55
C SER A 150 -15.07 17.54 20.08
N GLN A 151 -15.33 18.47 19.15
CA GLN A 151 -14.99 18.28 17.74
C GLN A 151 -13.47 18.23 17.53
N VAL A 152 -12.70 19.09 18.21
CA VAL A 152 -11.24 19.10 18.13
C VAL A 152 -10.65 17.79 18.65
N THR A 153 -11.14 17.27 19.78
CA THR A 153 -10.64 15.99 20.31
C THR A 153 -10.99 14.81 19.39
N SER A 154 -12.20 14.80 18.81
CA SER A 154 -12.64 13.79 17.83
C SER A 154 -11.81 13.83 16.53
N LEU A 155 -11.51 15.03 16.01
CA LEU A 155 -10.65 15.18 14.84
C LEU A 155 -9.21 14.76 15.15
N THR A 156 -8.69 15.11 16.33
CA THR A 156 -7.33 14.74 16.76
C THR A 156 -7.19 13.23 16.91
N SER A 157 -8.20 12.55 17.48
CA SER A 157 -8.19 11.09 17.62
C SER A 157 -8.28 10.41 16.25
N SER A 158 -9.16 10.89 15.36
CA SER A 158 -9.30 10.38 13.99
C SER A 158 -8.05 10.60 13.15
N GLN A 159 -7.38 11.75 13.32
CA GLN A 159 -6.11 12.04 12.67
C GLN A 159 -5.01 11.10 13.16
N SER A 160 -4.96 10.84 14.47
CA SER A 160 -4.00 9.91 15.06
C SER A 160 -4.20 8.48 14.54
N SER A 161 -5.45 8.00 14.50
CA SER A 161 -5.75 6.67 13.94
C SER A 161 -5.40 6.59 12.46
N SER A 162 -5.80 7.59 11.66
CA SER A 162 -5.46 7.66 10.24
C SER A 162 -3.95 7.66 10.00
N SER A 163 -3.17 8.39 10.82
CA SER A 163 -1.71 8.38 10.73
C SER A 163 -1.13 6.97 10.98
N THR A 164 -1.62 6.27 12.01
CA THR A 164 -1.16 4.90 12.30
C THR A 164 -1.52 3.92 11.19
N GLU A 165 -2.71 4.04 10.58
CA GLU A 165 -3.11 3.22 9.45
C GLU A 165 -2.22 3.47 8.22
N VAL A 166 -1.89 4.73 7.93
CA VAL A 166 -0.96 5.09 6.85
C VAL A 166 0.41 4.45 7.06
N ASP A 167 0.93 4.45 8.30
CA ASP A 167 2.22 3.83 8.60
C ASP A 167 2.19 2.31 8.48
N VAL A 168 1.08 1.66 8.87
CA VAL A 168 0.87 0.22 8.67
C VAL A 168 0.82 -0.12 7.18
N LEU A 169 0.07 0.66 6.39
CA LEU A 169 -0.02 0.47 4.94
C LEU A 169 1.34 0.67 4.26
N LYS A 170 2.12 1.67 4.66
CA LYS A 170 3.50 1.88 4.14
C LYS A 170 4.38 0.65 4.39
N ARG A 171 4.40 0.11 5.62
CA ARG A 171 5.18 -1.09 5.94
C ARG A 171 4.75 -2.29 5.10
N ARG A 172 3.45 -2.49 4.92
CA ARG A 172 2.91 -3.57 4.09
C ARG A 172 3.31 -3.42 2.62
N VAL A 173 3.27 -2.20 2.09
CA VAL A 173 3.76 -1.92 0.72
C VAL A 173 5.24 -2.28 0.61
N GLU A 174 6.08 -1.81 1.52
CA GLU A 174 7.52 -2.14 1.50
C GLU A 174 7.80 -3.65 1.59
N GLU A 175 7.05 -4.38 2.41
CA GLU A 175 7.15 -5.83 2.53
C GLU A 175 6.78 -6.52 1.21
N THR A 176 5.63 -6.17 0.62
CA THR A 176 5.22 -6.72 -0.68
C THR A 176 6.19 -6.36 -1.80
N GLU A 177 6.84 -5.20 -1.74
CA GLU A 177 7.90 -4.83 -2.69
C GLU A 177 9.19 -5.64 -2.50
N ARG A 178 9.56 -5.96 -1.26
CA ARG A 178 10.68 -6.88 -0.97
C ARG A 178 10.39 -8.27 -1.52
N GLU A 179 9.22 -8.84 -1.21
CA GLU A 179 8.79 -10.14 -1.72
C GLU A 179 8.75 -10.17 -3.26
N LYS A 180 8.23 -9.12 -3.90
CA LYS A 180 8.23 -9.01 -5.36
C LYS A 180 9.65 -9.04 -5.93
N ARG A 181 10.61 -8.32 -5.32
CA ARG A 181 12.01 -8.34 -5.76
C ARG A 181 12.62 -9.73 -5.62
N ASP A 182 12.33 -10.44 -4.53
CA ASP A 182 12.83 -11.79 -4.30
C ASP A 182 12.25 -12.79 -5.31
N LEU A 183 10.93 -12.73 -5.55
CA LEU A 183 10.26 -13.57 -6.55
C LEU A 183 10.79 -13.32 -7.97
N VAL A 184 11.03 -12.06 -8.33
CA VAL A 184 11.67 -11.73 -9.61
C VAL A 184 13.08 -12.34 -9.70
N GLY A 185 13.85 -12.30 -8.61
CA GLY A 185 15.17 -12.95 -8.54
C GLY A 185 15.09 -14.47 -8.75
N VAL A 186 14.11 -15.14 -8.14
CA VAL A 186 13.88 -16.59 -8.33
C VAL A 186 13.48 -16.90 -9.77
N VAL A 187 12.56 -16.12 -10.36
CA VAL A 187 12.13 -16.29 -11.77
C VAL A 187 13.31 -16.11 -12.73
N SER A 188 14.18 -15.11 -12.50
CA SER A 188 15.39 -14.92 -13.31
C SER A 188 16.32 -16.13 -13.25
N ARG A 189 16.59 -16.68 -12.06
CA ARG A 189 17.41 -17.90 -11.91
C ARG A 189 16.79 -19.11 -12.61
N LEU A 190 15.48 -19.33 -12.43
CA LEU A 190 14.78 -20.43 -13.11
C LEU A 190 14.82 -20.31 -14.64
N LYS A 191 14.79 -19.07 -15.16
CA LYS A 191 14.92 -18.82 -16.59
C LYS A 191 16.34 -19.12 -17.09
N GLU A 192 17.37 -18.74 -16.33
CA GLU A 192 18.77 -19.10 -16.64
C GLU A 192 18.97 -20.61 -16.63
N ASP A 193 18.48 -21.32 -15.60
CA ASP A 193 18.51 -22.78 -15.52
C ASP A 193 17.79 -23.44 -16.70
N SER A 194 16.66 -22.87 -17.14
CA SER A 194 15.92 -23.38 -18.31
C SER A 194 16.74 -23.25 -19.59
N VAL A 195 17.42 -22.12 -19.80
CA VAL A 195 18.30 -21.91 -20.96
C VAL A 195 19.47 -22.90 -20.93
N GLN A 196 20.11 -23.10 -19.78
CA GLN A 196 21.18 -24.09 -19.63
C GLN A 196 20.71 -25.51 -19.97
N ARG A 197 19.53 -25.92 -19.47
CA ARG A 197 18.97 -27.25 -19.82
C ARG A 197 18.65 -27.37 -21.32
N ASP A 198 18.16 -26.31 -21.95
CA ASP A 198 17.91 -26.32 -23.40
C ASP A 198 19.21 -26.46 -24.20
N GLU A 199 20.29 -25.80 -23.78
CA GLU A 199 21.63 -25.94 -24.37
C GLU A 199 22.19 -27.37 -24.19
N GLU A 200 22.03 -27.96 -23.01
CA GLU A 200 22.40 -29.36 -22.74
C GLU A 200 21.62 -30.32 -23.64
N ILE A 201 20.29 -30.13 -23.77
CA ILE A 201 19.44 -30.95 -24.65
C ILE A 201 19.89 -30.82 -26.12
N GLN A 202 20.22 -29.61 -26.58
CA GLN A 202 20.74 -29.41 -27.94
C GLN A 202 22.07 -30.14 -28.15
N THR A 203 22.99 -30.05 -27.18
CA THR A 203 24.28 -30.74 -27.20
C THR A 203 24.11 -32.27 -27.24
N LEU A 204 23.22 -32.82 -26.41
CA LEU A 204 22.92 -34.26 -26.40
C LEU A 204 22.25 -34.74 -27.69
N ARG A 205 21.40 -33.91 -28.31
CA ARG A 205 20.82 -34.23 -29.63
C ARG A 205 21.88 -34.24 -30.72
N ALA A 206 22.81 -33.29 -30.69
CA ALA A 206 23.93 -33.24 -31.62
C ALA A 206 24.85 -34.48 -31.46
N SER A 207 25.21 -34.83 -30.23
CA SER A 207 26.06 -36.01 -29.96
C SER A 207 25.37 -37.31 -30.36
N LEU A 208 24.07 -37.46 -30.11
CA LEU A 208 23.29 -38.62 -30.55
C LEU A 208 23.24 -38.72 -32.08
N LYS A 209 23.07 -37.60 -32.78
CA LYS A 209 23.11 -37.58 -34.25
C LYS A 209 24.47 -38.01 -34.78
N GLN A 210 25.55 -37.50 -34.19
CA GLN A 210 26.92 -37.88 -34.54
C GLN A 210 27.17 -39.38 -34.30
N ALA A 211 26.82 -39.89 -33.11
CA ALA A 211 26.96 -41.31 -32.78
C ALA A 211 26.19 -42.23 -33.76
N ARG A 212 25.01 -41.82 -34.23
CA ARG A 212 24.26 -42.55 -35.26
C ARG A 212 24.99 -42.56 -36.62
N GLN A 213 25.60 -41.45 -37.01
CA GLN A 213 26.39 -41.37 -38.24
C GLN A 213 27.64 -42.25 -38.16
N GLU A 214 28.36 -42.20 -37.04
CA GLU A 214 29.52 -43.06 -36.77
C GLU A 214 29.14 -44.54 -36.78
N TYR A 215 28.01 -44.92 -36.16
CA TYR A 215 27.49 -46.28 -36.20
C TYR A 215 27.22 -46.75 -37.63
N GLN A 216 26.55 -45.94 -38.45
CA GLN A 216 26.30 -46.28 -39.85
C GLN A 216 27.60 -46.43 -40.64
N ALA A 217 28.57 -45.54 -40.44
CA ALA A 217 29.88 -45.63 -41.06
C ALA A 217 30.61 -46.94 -40.69
N LEU A 218 30.67 -47.28 -39.40
CA LEU A 218 31.25 -48.53 -38.92
C LEU A 218 30.52 -49.76 -39.48
N GLU A 219 29.20 -49.72 -39.58
CA GLU A 219 28.41 -50.81 -40.14
C GLU A 219 28.69 -51.01 -41.64
N THR A 220 28.89 -49.92 -42.41
CA THR A 220 29.31 -50.01 -43.82
C THR A 220 30.71 -50.59 -43.97
N GLN A 221 31.68 -50.14 -43.15
CA GLN A 221 33.04 -50.69 -43.14
C GLN A 221 33.04 -52.18 -42.77
N LEU A 222 32.22 -52.60 -41.81
CA LEU A 222 32.11 -54.00 -41.41
C LEU A 222 31.54 -54.86 -42.55
N ARG A 223 30.55 -54.36 -43.31
CA ARG A 223 30.03 -55.06 -44.51
C ARG A 223 31.10 -55.19 -45.59
N GLU A 224 31.87 -54.13 -45.84
CA GLU A 224 32.98 -54.13 -46.80
C GLU A 224 34.06 -55.13 -46.38
N LEU A 225 34.51 -55.08 -45.12
CA LEU A 225 35.50 -56.03 -44.57
C LEU A 225 35.03 -57.48 -44.72
N ARG A 226 33.77 -57.80 -44.39
CA ARG A 226 33.21 -59.15 -44.61
C ARG A 226 33.22 -59.57 -46.07
N SER A 227 32.95 -58.65 -47.00
CA SER A 227 33.03 -58.93 -48.44
C SER A 227 34.48 -59.22 -48.87
N THR A 228 35.43 -58.40 -48.40
CA THR A 228 36.86 -58.62 -48.66
C THR A 228 37.36 -59.94 -48.07
N GLU A 229 36.98 -60.25 -46.83
CA GLU A 229 37.28 -61.51 -46.14
C GLU A 229 36.78 -62.70 -46.95
N ASN A 230 35.51 -62.71 -47.36
CA ASN A 230 34.94 -63.77 -48.18
C ASN A 230 35.68 -63.92 -49.53
N SER A 231 36.02 -62.80 -50.20
CA SER A 231 36.82 -62.83 -51.44
C SER A 231 38.20 -63.43 -51.22
N THR A 232 38.90 -63.04 -50.14
CA THR A 232 40.22 -63.60 -49.81
C THR A 232 40.15 -65.08 -49.44
N LYS A 233 39.08 -65.51 -48.76
CA LYS A 233 38.84 -66.92 -48.46
C LYS A 233 38.66 -67.76 -49.72
N PHE A 234 37.84 -67.30 -50.67
CA PHE A 234 37.70 -67.98 -51.97
C PHE A 234 39.03 -68.05 -52.74
N LYS A 235 39.83 -66.99 -52.72
CA LYS A 235 41.18 -66.99 -53.33
C LYS A 235 42.10 -68.00 -52.64
N LEU A 236 42.08 -68.06 -51.31
CA LEU A 236 42.87 -69.01 -50.53
C LEU A 236 42.46 -70.45 -50.84
N ASP A 237 41.16 -70.74 -50.85
CA ASP A 237 40.63 -72.07 -51.19
C ASP A 237 41.03 -72.47 -52.62
N SER A 238 40.96 -71.54 -53.57
CA SER A 238 41.39 -71.76 -54.96
C SER A 238 42.89 -72.05 -55.07
N LEU A 239 43.74 -71.26 -54.41
CA LEU A 239 45.19 -71.47 -54.38
C LEU A 239 45.55 -72.79 -53.68
N SER A 240 44.83 -73.15 -52.60
CA SER A 240 45.01 -74.41 -51.89
C SER A 240 44.71 -75.62 -52.78
N GLN A 241 43.62 -75.57 -53.56
CA GLN A 241 43.28 -76.60 -54.54
C GLN A 241 44.33 -76.70 -55.66
N GLN A 242 44.79 -75.58 -56.21
CA GLN A 242 45.85 -75.56 -57.22
C GLN A 242 47.15 -76.17 -56.70
N LEU A 243 47.52 -75.84 -55.46
CA LEU A 243 48.71 -76.39 -54.79
C LEU A 243 48.57 -77.90 -54.61
N GLN A 244 47.40 -78.40 -54.21
CA GLN A 244 47.16 -79.83 -54.08
C GLN A 244 47.27 -80.56 -55.43
N LEU A 245 46.67 -80.02 -56.50
CA LEU A 245 46.79 -80.59 -57.85
C LEU A 245 48.24 -80.63 -58.33
N ALA A 246 49.01 -79.55 -58.12
CA ALA A 246 50.42 -79.50 -58.47
C ALA A 246 51.26 -80.52 -57.67
N LYS A 247 50.93 -80.77 -56.39
CA LYS A 247 51.55 -81.83 -55.59
C LYS A 247 51.22 -83.22 -56.12
N ASP A 248 49.96 -83.48 -56.45
CA ASP A 248 49.52 -84.77 -56.97
C ASP A 248 50.15 -85.06 -58.35
N GLU A 249 50.26 -84.03 -59.21
CA GLU A 249 50.96 -84.12 -60.49
C GLU A 249 52.46 -84.38 -60.31
N ALA A 250 53.12 -83.64 -59.41
CA ALA A 250 54.51 -83.89 -59.06
C ALA A 250 54.72 -85.31 -58.52
N ALA A 251 53.82 -85.82 -57.68
CA ALA A 251 53.87 -87.18 -57.15
C ALA A 251 53.64 -88.26 -58.22
N ARG A 252 52.76 -88.02 -59.19
CA ARG A 252 52.60 -88.90 -60.35
C ARG A 252 53.84 -88.91 -61.22
N ALA A 253 54.38 -87.74 -61.56
CA ALA A 253 55.58 -87.60 -62.38
C ALA A 253 56.80 -88.28 -61.72
N THR A 254 56.95 -88.18 -60.40
CA THR A 254 58.01 -88.90 -59.68
C THR A 254 57.80 -90.41 -59.70
N SER A 255 56.56 -90.90 -59.50
CA SER A 255 56.24 -92.33 -59.61
C SER A 255 56.49 -92.89 -61.01
N GLU A 256 56.13 -92.15 -62.06
CA GLU A 256 56.40 -92.55 -63.45
C GLU A 256 57.90 -92.58 -63.73
N LEU A 257 58.63 -91.58 -63.24
CA LEU A 257 60.09 -91.53 -63.35
C LEU A 257 60.74 -92.71 -62.63
N THR A 258 60.27 -93.09 -61.43
CA THR A 258 60.80 -94.25 -60.70
C THR A 258 60.50 -95.55 -61.43
N VAL A 259 59.28 -95.76 -61.93
CA VAL A 259 58.92 -96.95 -62.73
C VAL A 259 59.79 -97.02 -63.98
N LYS A 260 59.97 -95.91 -64.70
CA LYS A 260 60.86 -95.88 -65.88
C LYS A 260 62.30 -96.18 -65.51
N ALA A 261 62.81 -95.63 -64.41
CA ALA A 261 64.16 -95.94 -63.92
C ALA A 261 64.31 -97.45 -63.60
N GLU A 262 63.32 -98.05 -62.95
CA GLU A 262 63.27 -99.49 -62.69
C GLU A 262 63.21 -100.31 -63.99
N GLU A 263 62.35 -99.96 -64.95
CA GLU A 263 62.28 -100.60 -66.27
C GLU A 263 63.64 -100.55 -66.99
N TYR A 264 64.33 -99.40 -67.00
CA TYR A 264 65.65 -99.27 -67.61
C TYR A 264 66.72 -100.09 -66.90
N THR A 265 66.70 -100.16 -65.57
CA THR A 265 67.63 -101.01 -64.82
C THR A 265 67.37 -102.49 -65.10
N GLN A 266 66.11 -102.94 -65.12
CA GLN A 266 65.71 -104.30 -65.49
C GLN A 266 66.11 -104.63 -66.92
N TYR A 267 65.79 -103.77 -67.89
CA TYR A 267 66.20 -103.92 -69.28
C TYR A 267 67.71 -104.06 -69.42
N ARG A 268 68.48 -103.23 -68.70
CA ARG A 268 69.94 -103.31 -68.68
C ARG A 268 70.41 -104.65 -68.08
N HIS A 269 69.79 -105.12 -67.00
CA HIS A 269 70.10 -106.43 -66.40
C HIS A 269 69.78 -107.60 -67.34
N THR A 270 68.60 -107.62 -67.97
CA THR A 270 68.21 -108.68 -68.90
C THR A 270 69.09 -108.67 -70.14
N LYS A 271 69.39 -107.51 -70.72
CA LYS A 271 70.33 -107.40 -71.84
C LYS A 271 71.76 -107.83 -71.49
N HIS A 272 72.24 -107.50 -70.29
CA HIS A 272 73.54 -108.02 -69.84
C HIS A 272 73.52 -109.54 -69.66
N ALA A 273 72.44 -110.11 -69.11
CA ALA A 273 72.30 -111.56 -68.98
C ALA A 273 72.22 -112.27 -70.34
N GLU A 274 71.45 -111.73 -71.30
CA GLU A 274 71.40 -112.22 -72.69
C GLU A 274 72.77 -112.20 -73.35
N LEU A 275 73.50 -111.08 -73.24
CA LEU A 275 74.86 -110.96 -73.77
C LEU A 275 75.81 -111.97 -73.11
N ALA A 276 75.74 -112.14 -71.80
CA ALA A 276 76.56 -113.13 -71.09
C ALA A 276 76.22 -114.58 -71.50
N ALA A 277 74.95 -114.89 -71.72
CA ALA A 277 74.51 -116.20 -72.20
C ALA A 277 74.96 -116.45 -73.65
N LEU A 278 74.77 -115.47 -74.55
CA LEU A 278 75.26 -115.53 -75.93
C LEU A 278 76.78 -115.72 -75.96
N GLN A 279 77.52 -114.99 -75.14
CA GLN A 279 78.97 -115.15 -74.97
C GLN A 279 79.31 -116.59 -74.54
N SER A 280 78.63 -117.13 -73.52
CA SER A 280 78.86 -118.51 -73.06
C SER A 280 78.54 -119.56 -74.13
N THR A 281 77.45 -119.39 -74.90
CA THR A 281 77.12 -120.30 -76.01
C THR A 281 78.12 -120.18 -77.16
N HIS A 282 78.62 -118.97 -77.43
CA HIS A 282 79.67 -118.74 -78.40
C HIS A 282 80.95 -119.46 -77.98
N ASP A 283 81.37 -119.31 -76.71
CA ASP A 283 82.54 -120.00 -76.16
C ASP A 283 82.36 -121.53 -76.21
N ALA A 284 81.16 -122.05 -75.92
CA ALA A 284 80.84 -123.48 -76.04
C ALA A 284 80.85 -123.97 -77.50
N LEU A 285 80.35 -123.18 -78.44
CA LEU A 285 80.43 -123.46 -79.88
C LEU A 285 81.88 -123.44 -80.36
N VAL A 286 82.67 -122.48 -79.91
CA VAL A 286 84.11 -122.40 -80.19
C VAL A 286 84.82 -123.63 -79.61
N GLN A 287 84.50 -124.04 -78.39
CA GLN A 287 85.07 -125.23 -77.75
C GLN A 287 84.66 -126.52 -78.45
N THR A 288 83.38 -126.68 -78.84
CA THR A 288 82.92 -127.83 -79.60
C THR A 288 83.53 -127.87 -80.99
N HIS A 289 83.62 -126.74 -81.70
CA HIS A 289 84.32 -126.61 -82.97
C HIS A 289 85.82 -126.95 -82.83
N ALA A 290 86.48 -126.49 -81.77
CA ALA A 290 87.84 -126.89 -81.47
C ALA A 290 87.95 -128.40 -81.23
N SER A 291 86.99 -129.01 -80.52
CA SER A 291 86.94 -130.45 -80.29
C SER A 291 86.64 -131.28 -81.55
N THR A 292 85.73 -130.82 -82.41
CA THR A 292 85.40 -131.51 -83.66
C THR A 292 86.51 -131.30 -84.67
N GLY A 293 87.13 -130.12 -84.70
CA GLY A 293 88.37 -129.85 -85.42
C GLY A 293 89.50 -130.77 -84.97
N ALA A 294 89.65 -131.00 -83.66
CA ALA A 294 90.61 -131.96 -83.13
C ALA A 294 90.26 -133.42 -83.50
N LYS A 295 88.97 -133.81 -83.49
CA LYS A 295 88.51 -135.12 -83.97
C LYS A 295 88.71 -135.29 -85.47
N LEU A 296 88.45 -134.26 -86.26
CA LEU A 296 88.73 -134.25 -87.70
C LEU A 296 90.23 -134.38 -87.92
N ALA A 297 91.07 -133.64 -87.20
CA ALA A 297 92.51 -133.81 -87.23
C ALA A 297 92.95 -135.22 -86.81
N SER A 298 92.27 -135.85 -85.84
CA SER A 298 92.55 -137.25 -85.47
C SER A 298 92.10 -138.22 -86.55
N ILE A 299 90.92 -138.04 -87.15
CA ILE A 299 90.47 -138.85 -88.30
C ILE A 299 91.41 -138.65 -89.48
N ASP A 300 91.83 -137.43 -89.77
CA ASP A 300 92.79 -137.11 -90.83
C ASP A 300 94.15 -137.76 -90.53
N SER A 301 94.55 -137.84 -89.26
CA SER A 301 95.72 -138.62 -88.84
C SER A 301 95.52 -140.13 -88.97
N VAL A 302 94.30 -140.65 -88.74
CA VAL A 302 93.95 -142.06 -88.92
C VAL A 302 93.82 -142.42 -90.41
N VAL A 303 93.29 -141.53 -91.24
CA VAL A 303 93.26 -141.66 -92.70
C VAL A 303 94.68 -141.61 -93.23
N ARG A 304 95.55 -140.72 -92.71
CA ARG A 304 96.98 -140.77 -93.00
C ARG A 304 97.64 -142.07 -92.52
N LEU A 305 97.25 -142.60 -91.36
CA LEU A 305 97.72 -143.91 -90.88
C LEU A 305 97.20 -145.07 -91.74
N MET A 306 95.97 -145.00 -92.25
CA MET A 306 95.41 -145.97 -93.21
C MET A 306 96.02 -145.83 -94.60
N GLU A 307 96.40 -144.62 -95.03
CA GLU A 307 97.21 -144.40 -96.25
C GLU A 307 98.63 -144.94 -96.07
N VAL A 308 99.18 -144.91 -94.85
CA VAL A 308 100.46 -145.53 -94.50
C VAL A 308 100.34 -147.06 -94.37
N GLU A 309 99.26 -147.61 -93.81
CA GLU A 309 98.99 -149.07 -93.73
C GLU A 309 98.61 -149.68 -95.09
N ALA A 310 97.84 -148.96 -95.91
CA ALA A 310 97.61 -149.33 -97.32
C ALA A 310 98.89 -149.20 -98.17
N GLY A 311 99.84 -148.35 -97.73
CA GLY A 311 101.20 -148.33 -98.24
C GLY A 311 102.05 -149.52 -97.78
N LEU A 312 101.90 -149.99 -96.53
CA LEU A 312 102.72 -151.05 -95.94
C LEU A 312 102.31 -152.48 -96.35
N VAL A 313 101.03 -152.76 -96.61
CA VAL A 313 100.57 -154.10 -97.05
C VAL A 313 100.84 -154.35 -98.55
N ARG A 314 101.33 -153.35 -99.30
CA ARG A 314 102.00 -153.59 -100.61
C ARG A 314 103.47 -154.00 -100.48
N SER A 315 104.03 -154.12 -99.26
CA SER A 315 105.46 -154.43 -99.06
C SER A 315 105.79 -155.77 -98.40
N GLU A 316 104.80 -156.56 -97.95
CA GLU A 316 105.05 -157.91 -97.36
C GLU A 316 104.07 -158.97 -97.91
N CYS A 317 104.21 -159.22 -99.21
CA CYS A 317 104.01 -160.52 -99.87
C CYS A 317 104.95 -160.58 -101.08
N GLY A 318 106.20 -160.15 -100.82
CA GLY A 318 107.44 -160.70 -101.32
C GLY A 318 108.25 -161.14 -100.11
#